data_AF-A0A438DEM8-F1
#
_entry.id   AF-A0A438DEM8-F1
#
_cell.length_a   1.000
_cell.length_b   1.000
_cell.length_c   1.000
_cell.angle_alpha   90.00
_cell.angle_beta   90.00
_cell.angle_gamma   90.00
#
_symmetry.space_group_name_H-M   'P 1'
#
loop_
_entity.id
_entity.type
_entity.pdbx_description
1 polymer ?
#
loop_
_entity_poly.entity_id
_entity_poly.type
_entity_poly.pdbx_seq_one_letter_code
_entity_poly.pdbx_strand_id
1 'polypeptide(L)'
;MRGSRGECPTSNRCGDQGPLIQFPFRLKGQPHHCGYPGFVLSCTEDNQIMLELPVSVKLLVRNIIYKSREIIVQNPDNCLARQLRNLSLASSPSSPNLRGTSPLQLFLT
;
A
#
# COMPACT_ATOMS: atom_id res chain seq x y z
N MET A 1 9.30 -28.79 5.72
CA MET A 1 9.56 -28.03 6.97
C MET A 1 8.35 -27.15 7.25
N ARG A 2 7.71 -27.30 8.41
CA ARG A 2 6.43 -26.66 8.76
C ARG A 2 6.72 -25.38 9.53
N GLY A 3 6.52 -24.22 8.90
CA GLY A 3 6.73 -22.91 9.54
C GLY A 3 5.76 -22.70 10.71
N SER A 4 6.32 -22.26 11.84
CA SER A 4 5.62 -21.99 13.10
C SER A 4 4.57 -20.89 12.93
N ARG A 5 3.35 -21.13 13.41
CA ARG A 5 2.16 -20.26 13.30
C ARG A 5 2.26 -18.88 14.00
N GLY A 6 3.44 -18.45 14.43
CA GLY A 6 3.64 -17.23 15.23
C GLY A 6 4.79 -16.32 14.80
N GLU A 7 5.69 -16.77 13.92
CA GLU A 7 6.79 -15.91 13.46
C GLU A 7 6.31 -14.96 12.37
N CYS A 8 6.68 -13.68 12.48
CA CYS A 8 6.59 -12.78 11.35
C CYS A 8 7.71 -13.10 10.37
N PRO A 9 7.40 -13.42 9.10
CA PRO A 9 8.44 -13.72 8.12
C PRO A 9 9.44 -12.57 8.03
N THR A 10 10.73 -12.92 7.98
CA THR A 10 11.84 -11.96 7.83
C THR A 10 11.97 -11.42 6.41
N SER A 11 11.47 -12.16 5.41
CA SER A 11 11.40 -11.72 4.01
C SER A 11 9.98 -11.31 3.64
N ASN A 12 9.76 -10.00 3.56
CA ASN A 12 8.48 -9.40 3.17
C ASN A 12 8.70 -8.48 1.98
N ARG A 13 8.99 -9.06 0.81
CA ARG A 13 9.11 -8.34 -0.45
C ARG A 13 8.23 -9.01 -1.49
N CYS A 14 7.73 -8.22 -2.45
CA CYS A 14 7.24 -8.79 -3.70
C CYS A 14 8.43 -8.83 -4.66
N GLY A 15 8.89 -10.05 -4.96
CA GLY A 15 10.13 -10.28 -5.74
C GLY A 15 11.42 -9.81 -5.07
N ASP A 16 12.55 -10.11 -5.71
CA ASP A 16 13.88 -9.83 -5.16
C ASP A 16 14.23 -8.33 -5.20
N GLN A 17 13.64 -7.58 -6.12
CA GLN A 17 13.94 -6.16 -6.36
C GLN A 17 12.89 -5.20 -5.75
N GLY A 18 11.80 -5.71 -5.17
CA GLY A 18 10.77 -4.87 -4.55
C GLY A 18 11.25 -4.22 -3.25
N PRO A 19 10.63 -3.10 -2.80
CA PRO A 19 11.00 -2.49 -1.54
C PRO A 19 10.63 -3.40 -0.37
N LEU A 20 11.41 -3.31 0.71
CA LEU A 20 11.18 -4.12 1.91
C LEU A 20 9.93 -3.64 2.64
N ILE A 21 9.03 -4.57 2.96
CA ILE A 21 7.82 -4.33 3.74
C ILE A 21 8.16 -4.61 5.21
N GLN A 22 7.98 -3.58 6.04
CA GLN A 22 8.23 -3.62 7.46
C GLN A 22 7.05 -3.00 8.19
N PHE A 23 7.02 -3.20 9.50
CA PHE A 23 6.09 -2.50 10.38
C PHE A 23 6.08 -1.00 10.08
N PRO A 24 4.90 -0.35 9.93
CA PRO A 24 3.56 -0.82 10.30
C PRO A 24 2.86 -1.72 9.28
N PHE A 25 3.44 -1.93 8.10
CA PHE A 25 2.81 -2.67 7.01
C PHE A 25 3.01 -4.18 7.13
N ARG A 26 2.03 -4.93 6.63
CA ARG A 26 2.11 -6.39 6.47
C ARG A 26 1.55 -6.82 5.13
N LEU A 27 2.02 -7.94 4.60
CA LEU A 27 1.45 -8.61 3.44
C LEU A 27 0.16 -9.37 3.82
N LYS A 28 -0.78 -9.41 2.88
CA LYS A 28 -1.96 -10.27 2.95
C LYS A 28 -1.51 -11.73 3.09
N GLY A 29 -1.99 -12.41 4.12
CA GLY A 29 -1.56 -13.76 4.48
C GLY A 29 -0.57 -13.83 5.63
N GLN A 30 0.04 -12.70 6.03
CA GLN A 30 0.80 -12.64 7.28
C GLN A 30 -0.11 -12.58 8.51
N PRO A 31 0.35 -13.11 9.66
CA PRO A 31 -0.36 -12.97 10.92
C PRO A 31 -0.70 -11.51 11.26
N HIS A 32 -1.80 -11.30 11.98
CA HIS A 32 -2.26 -9.95 12.34
C HIS A 32 -1.28 -9.19 13.22
N HIS A 33 -0.49 -9.86 14.05
CA HIS A 33 0.51 -9.22 14.91
C HIS A 33 1.75 -8.72 14.16
N CYS A 34 1.88 -9.01 12.87
CA CYS A 34 3.01 -8.58 12.05
C CYS A 34 2.86 -7.18 11.45
N GLY A 35 1.73 -6.51 11.67
CA GLY A 35 1.47 -5.14 11.21
C GLY A 35 0.17 -4.58 11.75
N TYR A 36 -0.12 -3.31 11.47
CA TYR A 36 -1.35 -2.70 11.93
C TYR A 36 -2.57 -3.17 11.12
N PRO A 37 -3.76 -3.31 11.76
CA PRO A 37 -5.02 -3.40 11.03
C PRO A 37 -5.17 -2.21 10.08
N GLY A 38 -5.56 -2.47 8.83
CA GLY A 38 -5.69 -1.44 7.79
C GLY A 38 -4.39 -1.15 7.00
N PHE A 39 -3.22 -1.54 7.49
CA PHE A 39 -1.93 -1.38 6.79
C PHE A 39 -1.53 -2.67 6.07
N VAL A 40 -2.44 -3.18 5.25
CA VAL A 40 -2.28 -4.45 4.55
C VAL A 40 -1.91 -4.20 3.09
N LEU A 41 -0.79 -4.77 2.66
CA LEU A 41 -0.31 -4.75 1.29
C LEU A 41 -0.50 -6.12 0.63
N SER A 42 -0.49 -6.18 -0.70
CA SER A 42 -0.55 -7.42 -1.46
C SER A 42 0.50 -7.45 -2.55
N CYS A 43 0.91 -8.64 -2.98
CA CYS A 43 1.76 -8.81 -4.16
C CYS A 43 0.90 -9.09 -5.39
N THR A 44 1.26 -8.49 -6.51
CA THR A 44 0.72 -8.86 -7.83
C THR A 44 1.51 -10.03 -8.43
N GLU A 45 0.98 -10.61 -9.50
CA GLU A 45 1.66 -11.67 -10.27
C GLU A 45 2.99 -11.18 -10.86
N ASP A 46 3.08 -9.87 -11.19
CA ASP A 46 4.28 -9.21 -11.68
C ASP A 46 5.28 -8.84 -10.57
N ASN A 47 5.16 -9.43 -9.37
CA ASN A 47 6.00 -9.13 -8.20
C ASN A 47 5.97 -7.66 -7.75
N GLN A 48 4.87 -6.95 -7.98
CA GLN A 48 4.72 -5.57 -7.52
C GLN A 48 3.90 -5.49 -6.24
N ILE A 49 4.12 -4.45 -5.43
CA ILE A 49 3.38 -4.22 -4.18
C ILE A 49 2.15 -3.37 -4.48
N MET A 50 1.00 -3.81 -4.02
CA MET A 50 -0.27 -3.12 -4.20
C MET A 50 -0.89 -2.77 -2.84
N LEU A 51 -1.25 -1.49 -2.69
CA LEU A 51 -2.04 -0.95 -1.60
C LEU A 51 -3.50 -0.92 -2.03
N GLU A 52 -4.37 -1.53 -1.22
CA GLU A 52 -5.82 -1.45 -1.40
C GLU A 52 -6.39 -0.49 -0.36
N LEU A 53 -6.91 0.64 -0.83
CA LEU A 53 -7.62 1.60 -0.01
C LEU A 53 -9.11 1.20 0.10
N PRO A 54 -9.87 1.79 1.05
CA PRO A 54 -11.32 1.63 1.10
C PRO A 54 -11.97 1.85 -0.28
N VAL A 55 -13.16 1.29 -0.50
CA VAL A 55 -13.88 1.41 -1.79
C VAL A 55 -13.12 0.78 -2.98
N SER A 56 -12.27 -0.24 -2.70
CA SER A 56 -11.57 -1.05 -3.69
C SER A 56 -10.65 -0.27 -4.63
N VAL A 57 -10.11 0.87 -4.16
CA VAL A 57 -9.11 1.62 -4.93
C VAL A 57 -7.76 0.92 -4.78
N LYS A 58 -7.17 0.52 -5.91
CA LYS A 58 -5.90 -0.20 -5.96
C LYS A 58 -4.80 0.75 -6.43
N LEU A 59 -3.76 0.88 -5.63
CA LEU A 59 -2.61 1.73 -5.91
C LEU A 59 -1.33 0.91 -5.89
N LEU A 60 -0.46 1.16 -6.85
CA LEU A 60 0.81 0.49 -7.01
C LEU A 60 1.87 1.20 -6.16
N VAL A 61 2.45 0.50 -5.20
CA VAL A 61 3.47 1.05 -4.31
C VAL A 61 4.81 1.06 -5.03
N ARG A 62 5.38 2.25 -5.21
CA ARG A 62 6.70 2.46 -5.81
C ARG A 62 7.80 2.48 -4.78
N ASN A 63 7.55 3.11 -3.63
CA ASN A 63 8.52 3.19 -2.55
C ASN A 63 7.84 3.39 -1.19
N ILE A 64 8.51 2.98 -0.13
CA ILE A 64 8.10 3.21 1.26
C ILE A 64 9.27 3.87 1.98
N ILE A 65 9.07 5.09 2.47
CA ILE A 65 10.09 5.86 3.18
C ILE A 65 9.74 5.85 4.67
N TYR A 66 10.31 4.90 5.41
CA TYR A 66 10.02 4.70 6.83
C TYR A 66 10.42 5.88 7.73
N LYS A 67 11.52 6.59 7.39
CA LYS A 67 12.00 7.73 8.17
C LYS A 67 10.99 8.88 8.21
N SER A 68 10.35 9.18 7.08
CA SER A 68 9.34 10.23 6.94
C SER A 68 7.90 9.71 7.08
N ARG A 69 7.72 8.39 7.22
CA ARG A 69 6.40 7.72 7.27
C ARG A 69 5.56 8.01 6.03
N GLU A 70 6.20 7.90 4.87
CA GLU A 70 5.59 8.17 3.57
C GLU A 70 5.50 6.91 2.72
N ILE A 71 4.42 6.81 1.96
CA ILE A 71 4.28 5.80 0.92
C ILE A 71 4.07 6.50 -0.42
N ILE A 72 4.90 6.12 -1.39
CA ILE A 72 4.89 6.64 -2.75
C ILE A 72 4.13 5.64 -3.61
N VAL A 73 3.01 6.09 -4.17
CA VAL A 73 2.08 5.23 -4.92
C VAL A 73 1.77 5.79 -6.31
N GLN A 74 1.40 4.91 -7.23
CA GLN A 74 0.98 5.24 -8.58
C GLN A 74 -0.33 4.54 -8.90
N ASN A 75 -1.21 5.19 -9.67
CA ASN A 75 -2.39 4.48 -10.20
C ASN A 75 -1.99 3.64 -11.42
N PRO A 76 -2.26 2.32 -11.43
CA PRO A 76 -2.09 1.51 -12.63
C PRO A 76 -2.93 2.03 -13.81
N ASP A 77 -4.12 2.58 -13.58
CA ASP A 77 -5.07 2.98 -14.62
C ASP A 77 -4.95 4.45 -15.06
N ASN A 78 -3.97 5.21 -14.53
CA ASN A 78 -3.81 6.66 -14.75
C ASN A 78 -5.08 7.52 -14.50
N CYS A 79 -6.14 6.97 -13.91
CA CYS A 79 -7.44 7.61 -13.70
C CYS A 79 -7.75 7.82 -12.20
N LEU A 80 -6.75 8.28 -11.45
CA LEU A 80 -6.79 8.37 -9.99
C LEU A 80 -7.87 9.35 -9.51
N ALA A 81 -8.13 10.39 -10.30
CA ALA A 81 -9.16 11.39 -10.03
C ALA A 81 -10.58 10.77 -9.92
N ARG A 82 -10.93 9.78 -10.73
CA ARG A 82 -12.26 9.10 -10.63
C ARG A 82 -12.35 8.22 -9.39
N GLN A 83 -11.28 7.49 -9.08
CA GLN A 83 -11.24 6.60 -7.93
C GLN A 83 -11.24 7.36 -6.61
N LEU A 84 -10.48 8.45 -6.51
CA LEU A 84 -10.49 9.29 -5.32
C LEU A 84 -11.77 10.10 -5.18
N ARG A 85 -12.44 10.50 -6.28
CA ARG A 85 -13.78 11.08 -6.17
C ARG A 85 -14.76 10.15 -5.45
N ASN A 86 -14.68 8.84 -5.70
CA ASN A 86 -15.48 7.85 -4.98
C ASN A 86 -15.07 7.72 -3.50
N LEU A 87 -13.77 7.88 -3.19
CA LEU A 87 -13.27 7.90 -1.82
C LEU A 87 -13.72 9.16 -1.06
N SER A 88 -13.65 10.33 -1.71
CA SER A 88 -14.10 11.62 -1.17
C SER A 88 -15.61 11.69 -0.96
N LEU A 89 -16.40 10.92 -1.72
CA LEU A 89 -17.84 10.77 -1.47
C LEU A 89 -18.11 9.97 -0.18
N ALA A 90 -17.17 9.14 0.28
CA ALA A 90 -17.23 8.46 1.58
C ALA A 90 -16.64 9.30 2.73
N SER A 91 -15.84 10.35 2.43
CA SER A 91 -15.25 11.26 3.42
C SER A 91 -15.12 12.70 2.86
N SER A 92 -16.03 13.59 3.26
CA SER A 92 -16.03 15.04 2.94
C SER A 92 -14.90 15.82 3.67
N PRO A 93 -14.58 17.11 3.37
CA PRO A 93 -14.25 17.73 2.08
C PRO A 93 -12.86 18.39 2.15
N SER A 94 -11.90 17.89 1.37
CA SER A 94 -10.92 18.77 0.71
C SER A 94 -10.39 18.05 -0.51
N SER A 95 -10.50 18.70 -1.67
CA SER A 95 -10.05 18.13 -2.95
C SER A 95 -8.56 18.38 -3.10
N PRO A 96 -7.68 17.37 -3.02
CA PRO A 96 -6.32 17.54 -3.49
C PRO A 96 -6.36 17.74 -5.02
N ASN A 97 -5.68 18.78 -5.49
CA ASN A 97 -5.59 19.10 -6.91
C ASN A 97 -4.69 18.05 -7.59
N LEU A 98 -5.30 16.98 -8.13
CA LEU A 98 -4.59 15.86 -8.76
C LEU A 98 -4.51 16.07 -10.26
N ARG A 99 -3.72 17.05 -10.65
CA ARG A 99 -3.32 17.23 -12.04
C ARG A 99 -1.86 16.80 -12.17
N GLY A 100 -1.62 15.55 -12.53
CA GLY A 100 -0.27 15.05 -12.81
C GLY A 100 -0.15 13.53 -12.79
N THR A 101 0.65 13.02 -13.72
CA THR A 101 1.21 11.65 -13.78
C THR A 101 2.24 11.38 -12.66
N SER A 102 2.37 12.29 -11.71
CA SER A 102 3.31 12.22 -10.60
C SER A 102 2.87 11.17 -9.57
N PRO A 103 3.80 10.40 -8.99
CA PRO A 103 3.47 9.50 -7.91
C PRO A 103 2.89 10.28 -6.73
N LEU A 104 1.83 9.73 -6.12
CA LEU A 104 1.22 10.32 -4.95
C LEU A 104 2.02 9.96 -3.70
N GLN A 105 2.19 10.94 -2.83
CA GLN A 105 2.80 10.77 -1.53
C GLN A 105 1.69 10.79 -0.48
N LEU A 106 1.48 9.67 0.19
CA LEU A 106 0.55 9.58 1.32
C LEU A 106 1.35 9.57 2.61
N PHE A 107 0.93 10.39 3.58
CA PHE A 107 1.46 10.42 4.93
C PHE A 107 0.69 9.43 5.82
N LEU A 108 1.41 8.63 6.60
CA LEU A 108 0.83 7.69 7.55
C LEU A 108 0.63 8.42 8.89
N THR A 109 -0.62 8.81 9.21
CA THR A 109 -1.01 9.48 10.47
C THR A 109 -1.36 8.50 11.57
#